data_AF-A0AAJ6TBT0-F1
#
_entry.id   AF-A0AAJ6TBT0-F1
#
_cell.length_a   1.000
_cell.length_b   1.000
_cell.length_c   1.000
_cell.angle_alpha   90.00
_cell.angle_beta   90.00
_cell.angle_gamma   90.00
#
_symmetry.space_group_name_H-M   'P 1'
#
loop_
_entity.id
_entity.type
_entity.pdbx_description
1 polymer ?
#
loop_
_entity_poly.entity_id
_entity_poly.type
_entity_poly.pdbx_seq_one_letter_code
_entity_poly.pdbx_strand_id
1 'polypeptide(L)'
;MLSKGQGTTMGTYSQFIRALDMDHRAKEAHEFWLKKIGRDLHSVPWQLCNRMISIYYRNNMLENLIKLFKGLEAFDRQPPEKSIVQKVADSYEMLGLLEEKERVLEKYNHIFVEAGKGQNKKLRNASSKKNKKSGKALLSHFLY
;
A
#
# COMPACT_ATOMS: atom_id res chain seq x y z
N MET A 1 -26.49 7.74 -13.11
CA MET A 1 -26.81 7.25 -11.75
C MET A 1 -26.47 5.76 -11.69
N LEU A 2 -25.60 5.33 -10.77
CA LEU A 2 -25.31 3.90 -10.58
C LEU A 2 -26.54 3.23 -9.93
N SER A 3 -27.09 2.20 -10.59
CA SER A 3 -28.26 1.46 -10.11
C SER A 3 -27.91 0.63 -8.86
N LYS A 4 -28.94 0.27 -8.06
CA LYS A 4 -28.78 -0.60 -6.88
C LYS A 4 -28.26 -1.96 -7.33
N GLY A 5 -26.95 -2.20 -7.16
CA GLY A 5 -26.28 -3.48 -7.44
C GLY A 5 -25.18 -3.45 -8.50
N GLN A 6 -25.01 -2.36 -9.25
CA GLN A 6 -23.91 -2.23 -10.23
C GLN A 6 -22.88 -1.21 -9.72
N GLY A 7 -21.75 -1.71 -9.20
CA GLY A 7 -20.62 -0.89 -8.71
C GLY A 7 -20.31 -1.02 -7.22
N THR A 8 -20.95 -1.92 -6.49
CA THR A 8 -20.72 -2.16 -5.06
C THR A 8 -19.61 -3.18 -4.78
N THR A 9 -18.54 -3.17 -5.58
CA THR A 9 -17.34 -3.97 -5.28
C THR A 9 -16.22 -3.05 -4.82
N MET A 10 -15.38 -3.54 -3.90
CA MET A 10 -14.23 -2.78 -3.37
C MET A 10 -13.29 -2.28 -4.48
N GLY A 11 -13.26 -2.95 -5.64
CA GLY A 11 -12.52 -2.51 -6.82
C GLY A 11 -13.02 -1.17 -7.37
N THR A 12 -14.32 -1.01 -7.56
CA THR A 12 -14.92 0.26 -8.03
C THR A 12 -14.65 1.39 -7.05
N TYR A 13 -14.80 1.15 -5.75
CA TYR A 13 -14.50 2.14 -4.72
C TYR A 13 -13.01 2.54 -4.70
N SER A 14 -12.11 1.58 -4.91
CA SER A 14 -10.67 1.82 -5.00
C SER A 14 -10.31 2.69 -6.21
N GLN A 15 -10.93 2.43 -7.36
CA GLN A 15 -10.74 3.25 -8.56
C GLN A 15 -11.29 4.66 -8.37
N PHE A 16 -12.45 4.81 -7.74
CA PHE A 16 -13.05 6.12 -7.48
C PHE A 16 -12.20 6.97 -6.52
N ILE A 17 -11.73 6.38 -5.41
CA ILE A 17 -10.79 7.06 -4.50
C ILE A 17 -9.51 7.44 -5.25
N ARG A 18 -8.98 6.56 -6.11
CA ARG A 18 -7.79 6.87 -6.92
C ARG A 18 -8.04 8.04 -7.89
N ALA A 19 -9.21 8.13 -8.51
CA ALA A 19 -9.55 9.25 -9.38
C ALA A 19 -9.60 10.57 -8.60
N LEU A 20 -10.31 10.59 -7.47
CA LEU A 20 -10.36 11.76 -6.58
C LEU A 20 -8.97 12.18 -6.08
N ASP A 21 -8.12 11.20 -5.77
CA ASP A 21 -6.74 11.41 -5.38
C ASP A 21 -5.93 12.10 -6.48
N MET A 22 -6.01 11.58 -7.72
CA MET A 22 -5.32 12.15 -8.88
C MET A 22 -5.80 13.56 -9.23
N ASP A 23 -7.07 13.87 -8.96
CA ASP A 23 -7.67 15.19 -9.16
C ASP A 23 -7.40 16.16 -7.99
N HIS A 24 -6.55 15.79 -7.02
CA HIS A 24 -6.27 16.57 -5.81
C HIS A 24 -7.52 16.86 -4.93
N ARG A 25 -8.56 16.02 -5.05
CA ARG A 25 -9.84 16.15 -4.32
C ARG A 25 -9.85 15.33 -3.04
N ALA A 26 -8.87 15.55 -2.18
CA ALA A 26 -8.68 14.77 -0.95
C ALA A 26 -9.87 14.83 0.02
N LYS A 27 -10.52 15.99 0.14
CA LYS A 27 -11.72 16.16 0.97
C LYS A 27 -12.88 15.30 0.49
N GLU A 28 -13.10 15.23 -0.82
CA GLU A 28 -14.16 14.39 -1.40
C GLU A 28 -13.83 12.91 -1.27
N ALA A 29 -12.56 12.52 -1.41
CA ALA A 29 -12.12 11.16 -1.14
C ALA A 29 -12.39 10.77 0.33
N HIS A 30 -12.15 11.69 1.26
CA HIS A 30 -12.47 11.50 2.68
C HIS A 30 -13.98 11.34 2.92
N GLU A 31 -14.81 12.19 2.35
CA GLU A 31 -16.26 12.08 2.49
C GLU A 31 -16.79 10.76 1.93
N PHE A 32 -16.30 10.36 0.75
CA PHE A 32 -16.65 9.09 0.13
C PHE A 32 -16.23 7.91 1.02
N TRP A 33 -15.01 7.96 1.56
CA TRP A 33 -14.51 6.97 2.51
C TRP A 33 -15.46 6.79 3.69
N LEU A 34 -15.82 7.88 4.38
CA LEU A 34 -16.75 7.82 5.52
C LEU A 34 -18.13 7.25 5.11
N LYS A 35 -18.66 7.70 3.97
CA LYS A 35 -20.00 7.32 3.51
C LYS A 35 -20.06 5.87 3.05
N LYS A 36 -19.01 5.33 2.41
CA LYS A 36 -19.11 4.04 1.69
C LYS A 36 -18.21 2.93 2.21
N ILE A 37 -17.14 3.23 2.95
CA ILE A 37 -16.07 2.26 3.22
C ILE A 37 -15.73 2.19 4.71
N GLY A 38 -15.36 3.32 5.32
CA GLY A 38 -14.77 3.39 6.66
C GLY A 38 -15.70 3.03 7.84
N ARG A 39 -16.90 2.48 7.57
CA ARG A 39 -17.84 2.01 8.60
C ARG A 39 -17.48 0.64 9.14
N ASP A 40 -16.89 -0.21 8.32
CA ASP A 40 -16.40 -1.52 8.71
C ASP A 40 -14.96 -1.67 8.25
N LEU A 41 -14.01 -1.30 9.10
CA LEU A 41 -12.59 -1.44 8.77
C LEU A 41 -12.12 -2.89 8.82
N HIS A 42 -12.85 -3.83 9.40
CA HIS A 42 -12.44 -5.23 9.47
C HIS A 42 -12.42 -5.87 8.06
N SER A 43 -13.42 -5.56 7.23
CA SER A 43 -13.54 -6.12 5.87
C SER A 43 -12.77 -5.36 4.77
N VAL A 44 -12.20 -4.19 5.08
CA VAL A 44 -11.56 -3.35 4.06
C VAL A 44 -10.14 -3.86 3.74
N PRO A 45 -9.80 -4.13 2.47
CA PRO A 45 -8.45 -4.56 2.11
C PRO A 45 -7.37 -3.55 2.52
N TRP A 46 -6.24 -4.03 3.04
CA TRP A 46 -5.13 -3.19 3.48
C TRP A 46 -4.60 -2.25 2.39
N GLN A 47 -4.62 -2.68 1.13
CA GLN A 47 -4.23 -1.85 -0.01
C GLN A 47 -5.06 -0.55 -0.10
N LEU A 48 -6.36 -0.65 0.19
CA LEU A 48 -7.26 0.49 0.15
C LEU A 48 -7.10 1.38 1.40
N CYS A 49 -6.86 0.78 2.57
CA CYS A 49 -6.47 1.52 3.77
C CYS A 49 -5.16 2.30 3.55
N ASN A 50 -4.12 1.65 3.01
CA ASN A 50 -2.83 2.28 2.73
C ASN A 50 -2.96 3.43 1.72
N ARG A 51 -3.86 3.30 0.73
CA ARG A 51 -4.20 4.39 -0.18
C ARG A 51 -4.75 5.59 0.59
N MET A 52 -5.73 5.40 1.47
CA MET A 52 -6.26 6.51 2.28
C MET A 52 -5.24 7.11 3.25
N ILE A 53 -4.42 6.28 3.91
CA ILE A 53 -3.31 6.75 4.75
C ILE A 53 -2.38 7.66 3.93
N SER A 54 -2.02 7.24 2.72
CA SER A 54 -1.18 8.04 1.83
C SER A 54 -1.85 9.32 1.36
N ILE A 55 -3.17 9.29 1.12
CA ILE A 55 -3.97 10.48 0.79
C ILE A 55 -3.97 11.47 1.93
N TYR A 56 -4.26 11.02 3.14
CA TYR A 56 -4.30 11.90 4.29
C TYR A 56 -2.92 12.49 4.60
N TYR A 57 -1.87 11.67 4.54
CA TYR A 57 -0.51 12.11 4.85
C TYR A 57 -0.08 13.27 3.93
N ARG A 58 -0.14 13.10 2.61
CA ARG A 58 0.37 14.11 1.67
C ARG A 58 -0.51 15.36 1.55
N ASN A 59 -1.74 15.32 2.08
CA ASN A 59 -2.66 16.46 2.10
C ASN A 59 -2.78 17.08 3.51
N ASN A 60 -1.87 16.73 4.42
CA ASN A 60 -1.86 17.23 5.80
C ASN A 60 -3.18 17.01 6.57
N MET A 61 -3.86 15.89 6.32
CA MET A 61 -5.08 15.49 7.03
C MET A 61 -4.73 14.51 8.16
N LEU A 62 -3.83 14.93 9.04
CA LEU A 62 -3.13 14.06 9.98
C LEU A 62 -4.05 13.43 11.03
N GLU A 63 -5.06 14.16 11.50
CA GLU A 63 -6.04 13.66 12.46
C GLU A 63 -6.87 12.53 11.85
N ASN A 64 -7.22 12.65 10.57
CA ASN A 64 -7.97 11.63 9.84
C ASN A 64 -7.13 10.38 9.61
N LEU A 65 -5.83 10.56 9.37
CA LEU A 65 -4.86 9.46 9.29
C LEU A 65 -4.77 8.70 10.60
N ILE A 66 -4.58 9.41 11.72
CA ILE A 66 -4.50 8.79 13.05
C ILE A 66 -5.80 8.08 13.39
N LYS A 67 -6.95 8.71 13.13
CA LYS A 67 -8.26 8.09 13.37
C LYS A 67 -8.44 6.81 12.58
N LEU A 68 -8.04 6.80 11.30
CA LEU A 68 -8.07 5.60 10.48
C LEU A 68 -7.16 4.51 11.06
N PHE A 69 -5.93 4.85 11.45
CA PHE A 69 -4.99 3.88 12.00
C PHE A 69 -5.46 3.29 13.33
N LYS A 70 -5.92 4.12 14.27
CA LYS A 70 -6.51 3.66 15.54
C LYS A 70 -7.70 2.71 15.30
N GLY A 71 -8.52 3.01 14.30
CA GLY A 71 -9.61 2.13 13.89
C GLY A 71 -9.13 0.77 13.38
N LEU A 72 -7.99 0.70 12.68
CA LEU A 72 -7.39 -0.56 12.23
C LEU A 72 -6.79 -1.34 13.40
N GLU A 73 -6.11 -0.65 14.33
CA GLU A 73 -5.56 -1.25 15.55
C GLU A 73 -6.65 -1.83 16.45
N ALA A 74 -7.83 -1.19 16.52
CA ALA A 74 -8.97 -1.70 17.28
C ALA A 74 -9.54 -3.04 16.75
N PHE A 75 -9.19 -3.42 15.52
CA PHE A 75 -9.49 -4.72 14.92
C PHE A 75 -8.26 -5.64 14.89
N ASP A 76 -7.23 -5.34 15.68
CA ASP A 76 -5.95 -6.06 15.74
C ASP A 76 -5.26 -6.21 14.38
N ARG A 77 -5.56 -5.32 13.43
CA ARG A 77 -4.99 -5.39 12.10
C ARG A 77 -3.56 -4.89 12.13
N GLN A 78 -2.62 -5.78 11.83
CA GLN A 78 -1.21 -5.41 11.70
C GLN A 78 -0.92 -4.76 10.34
N PRO A 79 -0.17 -3.64 10.30
CA PRO A 79 0.27 -3.03 9.05
C PRO A 79 1.15 -3.99 8.25
N PRO A 80 0.93 -4.14 6.93
CA PRO A 80 1.74 -5.04 6.10
C PRO A 80 3.11 -4.44 5.72
N GLU A 81 3.28 -3.13 5.84
CA GLU A 81 4.47 -2.42 5.34
C GLU A 81 4.98 -1.40 6.36
N LYS A 82 6.32 -1.30 6.48
CA LYS A 82 6.99 -0.27 7.31
C LYS A 82 6.60 1.16 6.92
N SER A 83 6.29 1.40 5.65
CA SER A 83 5.93 2.72 5.11
C SER A 83 4.66 3.27 5.75
N ILE A 84 3.74 2.38 6.17
CA ILE A 84 2.50 2.73 6.86
C ILE A 84 2.83 3.19 8.29
N VAL A 85 3.62 2.41 9.00
CA VAL A 85 4.06 2.71 10.38
C VAL A 85 4.78 4.05 10.42
N GLN A 86 5.65 4.31 9.45
CA GLN A 86 6.43 5.54 9.37
C GLN A 86 5.55 6.78 9.15
N LYS A 87 4.60 6.74 8.20
CA LYS A 87 3.64 7.85 8.00
C LYS A 87 2.81 8.14 9.25
N VAL A 88 2.44 7.09 10.01
CA VAL A 88 1.67 7.25 11.25
C VAL A 88 2.54 7.89 12.34
N ALA A 89 3.77 7.41 12.51
CA ALA A 89 4.75 7.98 13.44
C ALA A 89 5.03 9.46 13.12
N ASP A 90 5.28 9.78 11.85
CA ASP A 90 5.49 11.14 11.37
C ASP A 90 4.25 12.02 11.61
N SER A 91 3.04 11.48 11.43
CA SER A 91 1.79 12.21 11.70
C SER A 91 1.62 12.54 13.19
N TYR A 92 1.97 11.61 14.08
CA TYR A 92 1.99 11.88 15.52
C TYR A 92 3.01 12.97 15.87
N GLU A 93 4.21 12.90 15.31
CA GLU A 93 5.26 13.92 15.49
C GLU A 93 4.81 15.31 15.04
N MET A 94 4.24 15.42 13.83
CA MET A 94 3.75 16.68 13.27
C MET A 94 2.61 17.30 14.09
N LEU A 95 1.88 16.50 14.86
CA LEU A 95 0.84 16.95 15.80
C LEU A 95 1.37 17.16 17.23
N GLY A 96 2.68 16.98 17.47
CA GLY A 96 3.31 17.14 18.78
C GLY A 96 3.08 15.97 19.75
N LEU A 97 2.61 14.83 19.25
CA LEU A 97 2.26 13.64 20.05
C LEU A 97 3.43 12.65 20.10
N LEU A 98 4.55 13.04 20.71
CA LEU A 98 5.78 12.26 20.70
C LEU A 98 5.66 10.90 21.41
N GLU A 99 4.94 10.83 22.52
CA GLU A 99 4.69 9.55 23.23
C GLU A 99 3.96 8.54 22.34
N GLU A 100 3.00 9.01 21.55
CA GLU A 100 2.21 8.17 20.64
C GLU A 100 3.06 7.67 19.46
N LYS A 101 3.99 8.49 18.98
CA LYS A 101 5.00 8.12 17.97
C LYS A 101 5.86 6.98 18.49
N GLU A 102 6.44 7.13 19.67
CA GLU A 102 7.32 6.13 20.29
C GLU A 102 6.58 4.80 20.49
N ARG A 103 5.37 4.84 21.07
CA ARG A 103 4.52 3.65 21.23
C ARG A 103 4.31 2.90 19.92
N VAL A 104 4.00 3.60 18.82
CA VAL A 104 3.73 2.96 17.52
C VAL A 104 5.01 2.35 16.93
N LEU A 105 6.15 3.04 17.03
CA LEU A 105 7.42 2.53 16.54
C LEU A 105 7.87 1.28 17.31
N GLU A 106 7.72 1.29 18.63
CA GLU A 106 8.04 0.13 19.48
C GLU A 106 7.15 -1.07 19.18
N LYS A 107 5.82 -0.86 19.14
CA LYS A 107 4.84 -1.93 18.89
C LYS A 107 5.09 -2.65 17.56
N TYR A 108 5.46 -1.90 16.52
CA TYR A 108 5.62 -2.42 15.16
C TYR A 108 7.08 -2.59 14.73
N ASN A 109 8.04 -2.56 15.67
CA ASN A 109 9.47 -2.70 15.37
C ASN A 109 9.80 -4.00 14.59
N HIS A 110 9.09 -5.10 14.86
CA HIS A 110 9.28 -6.38 14.18
C HIS A 110 9.12 -6.30 12.65
N ILE A 111 8.25 -5.41 12.14
CA ILE A 111 8.05 -5.19 10.70
C ILE A 111 9.33 -4.67 10.03
N PHE A 112 10.14 -3.90 10.75
CA PHE A 112 11.42 -3.41 10.26
C PHE A 112 12.47 -4.53 10.19
N VAL A 113 12.43 -5.48 11.11
CA VAL A 113 13.36 -6.62 11.19
C VAL A 113 13.05 -7.68 10.11
N GLU A 114 11.77 -7.97 9.86
CA GLU A 114 11.36 -8.97 8.86
C GLU A 114 11.66 -8.54 7.42
N ALA A 115 11.51 -7.24 7.11
CA ALA A 115 11.85 -6.68 5.81
C ALA A 115 13.32 -6.94 5.40
N GLY A 116 14.23 -7.04 6.37
CA GLY A 116 15.65 -7.35 6.14
C GLY A 116 15.93 -8.83 5.80
N LYS A 117 15.07 -9.77 6.22
CA LYS A 117 15.27 -11.22 5.98
C LYS A 117 14.76 -11.68 4.60
N GLY A 118 13.81 -10.96 4.01
CA GLY A 118 13.17 -11.30 2.73
C GLY A 118 14.03 -11.02 1.48
N GLN A 119 15.00 -10.11 1.56
CA GLN A 119 15.85 -9.77 0.41
C GLN A 119 16.89 -10.86 0.08
N ASN A 120 17.27 -11.71 1.04
CA ASN A 120 18.28 -12.75 0.85
C ASN A 120 17.78 -14.00 0.09
N LYS A 121 16.47 -14.18 -0.09
CA LYS A 121 15.91 -15.39 -0.76
C LYS A 121 15.70 -15.24 -2.27
N LYS A 122 15.67 -14.03 -2.83
CA LYS A 122 15.39 -13.82 -4.27
C LYS A 122 16.61 -13.90 -5.20
N LEU A 123 17.84 -13.92 -4.66
CA LEU A 123 19.06 -13.94 -5.49
C LEU A 123 19.57 -15.35 -5.86
N ARG A 124 19.01 -16.45 -5.33
CA ARG A 124 19.56 -17.80 -5.55
C ARG A 124 18.95 -18.60 -6.71
N ASN A 125 17.89 -18.12 -7.37
CA ASN A 125 17.16 -18.91 -8.37
C ASN A 125 17.40 -18.52 -9.84
N ALA A 126 18.30 -17.58 -10.14
CA ALA A 126 18.56 -17.12 -11.52
C ALA A 126 19.83 -17.71 -12.18
N SER A 127 20.50 -18.68 -11.54
CA SER A 127 21.73 -19.29 -12.08
C SER A 127 21.67 -20.81 -12.03
N SER A 128 20.87 -21.43 -12.91
CA SER A 128 21.05 -22.85 -13.30
C SER A 128 20.06 -23.30 -14.37
N LYS A 129 20.25 -22.84 -15.61
CA LYS A 129 19.84 -23.49 -16.89
C LYS A 129 20.20 -22.50 -18.00
N LYS A 130 21.02 -22.79 -19.00
CA LYS A 130 21.14 -24.01 -19.81
C LYS A 130 22.53 -24.07 -20.43
N ASN A 131 23.11 -25.26 -20.45
CA ASN A 131 24.23 -25.60 -21.31
C ASN A 131 23.73 -26.52 -22.43
N LYS A 132 24.39 -26.44 -23.60
CA LYS A 132 24.50 -27.44 -24.70
C LYS A 132 23.40 -27.58 -25.77
N LYS A 133 23.78 -27.26 -27.03
CA LYS A 133 23.96 -28.14 -28.23
C LYS A 133 23.88 -27.28 -29.52
N SER A 134 24.97 -27.01 -30.23
CA SER A 134 25.68 -27.82 -31.25
C SER A 134 24.90 -28.06 -32.56
N GLY A 135 25.41 -27.55 -33.69
CA GLY A 135 25.14 -28.09 -35.03
C GLY A 135 25.14 -27.07 -36.17
N LYS A 136 26.18 -27.11 -37.02
CA LYS A 136 26.21 -27.15 -38.51
C LYS A 136 25.07 -26.46 -39.30
N ALA A 137 25.23 -25.87 -40.49
CA ALA A 137 26.32 -25.55 -41.42
C ALA A 137 25.64 -24.84 -42.63
N LEU A 138 26.43 -24.09 -43.43
CA LEU A 138 26.14 -23.59 -44.80
C LEU A 138 25.03 -22.51 -44.90
N LEU A 139 25.21 -21.38 -45.60
CA LEU A 139 25.54 -21.30 -47.02
C LEU A 139 26.36 -20.06 -47.35
N SER A 140 27.31 -20.32 -48.23
CA SER A 140 28.09 -19.41 -49.05
C SER A 140 27.25 -18.67 -50.10
N HIS A 141 27.84 -17.58 -50.59
CA HIS A 141 27.75 -16.97 -51.93
C HIS A 141 26.91 -15.70 -52.16
N PHE A 142 27.70 -14.62 -52.38
CA PHE A 142 27.67 -13.58 -53.43
C PHE A 142 26.45 -12.67 -53.61
N LEU A 143 26.71 -11.36 -53.61
CA LEU A 143 26.53 -10.46 -54.75
C LEU A 143 27.41 -9.20 -54.58
N TYR A 144 28.51 -9.13 -55.32
CA TYR A 144 28.95 -7.99 -56.14
C TYR A 144 30.00 -8.49 -57.14
#